data_AF-A0A7N0RI81-F1
#
_entry.id   AF-A0A7N0RI81-F1
#
_cell.length_a   1.000
_cell.length_b   1.000
_cell.length_c   1.000
_cell.angle_alpha   90.00
_cell.angle_beta   90.00
_cell.angle_gamma   90.00
#
_symmetry.space_group_name_H-M   'P 1'
#
loop_
_entity.id
_entity.type
_entity.pdbx_description
1 polymer ?
#
loop_
_entity_poly.entity_id
_entity_poly.type
_entity_poly.pdbx_seq_one_letter_code
_entity_poly.pdbx_strand_id
1 'polypeptide(L)'
;MASFASIRSSVYDREERKQQYQAHIRGLNAYDRHNKFLKDYVAFYGTEGAKYDKPPVRTDQDILRQGYRFIRTEEDDMDTSWEQRLVKRYYDKLFKEYCIADMSRYKSGKIGLRWRTEKEVISGKGQFICGNKHCNEKDGLASYEVNFSYLEAGESKQALVKLITCPACSEKLHYKKQKEKAEAEKREKDVFHKRKRNAVDHADHSDEDATDKVERKKGKALSSSVHENKYKDDGDDNLDSFFEGMFP
;
A
#
# COMPACT_ATOMS: atom_id res chain seq x y z
N MET A 1 -47.07 51.61 40.48
CA MET A 1 -46.69 52.52 39.37
C MET A 1 -45.17 52.63 39.36
N ALA A 2 -44.50 52.25 38.28
CA ALA A 2 -43.05 52.39 38.19
C ALA A 2 -42.68 53.89 38.19
N SER A 3 -41.76 54.30 39.07
CA SER A 3 -41.32 55.70 39.15
C SER A 3 -40.51 56.07 37.91
N PHE A 4 -40.57 57.33 37.48
CA PHE A 4 -39.79 57.84 36.34
C PHE A 4 -38.28 57.58 36.46
N ALA A 5 -37.76 57.55 37.69
CA ALA A 5 -36.36 57.19 37.98
C ALA A 5 -36.06 55.72 37.65
N SER A 6 -36.97 54.79 37.96
CA SER A 6 -36.85 53.36 37.65
C SER A 6 -36.96 53.09 36.14
N ILE A 7 -37.80 53.84 35.43
CA ILE A 7 -37.89 53.77 33.97
C ILE A 7 -36.57 54.27 33.36
N ARG A 8 -36.05 55.41 33.84
CA ARG A 8 -34.78 55.98 33.37
C ARG A 8 -33.59 55.05 33.61
N SER A 9 -33.48 54.43 34.79
CA SER A 9 -32.42 53.46 35.07
C SER A 9 -32.52 52.23 34.16
N SER A 10 -33.73 51.71 33.93
CA SER A 10 -33.95 50.57 33.03
C SER A 10 -33.57 50.85 31.56
N VAL A 11 -33.71 52.10 31.13
CA VAL A 11 -33.32 52.55 29.77
C VAL A 11 -31.80 52.61 29.67
N TYR A 12 -31.11 53.20 30.65
CA TYR A 12 -29.65 53.25 30.67
C TYR A 12 -29.03 51.84 30.74
N ASP A 13 -29.52 50.94 31.60
CA ASP A 13 -29.05 49.55 31.69
C ASP A 13 -29.23 48.77 30.37
N ARG A 14 -30.27 49.11 29.58
CA ARG A 14 -30.49 48.52 28.26
C ARG A 14 -29.51 49.07 27.23
N GLU A 15 -29.14 50.33 27.35
CA GLU A 15 -28.21 51.01 26.45
C GLU A 15 -26.76 50.57 26.71
N GLU A 16 -26.36 50.43 27.98
CA GLU A 16 -25.05 49.90 28.37
C GLU A 16 -24.87 48.45 27.91
N ARG A 17 -25.88 47.58 28.09
CA ARG A 17 -25.82 46.19 27.59
C ARG A 17 -25.66 46.12 26.07
N LYS A 18 -26.30 47.03 25.31
CA LYS A 18 -26.10 47.13 23.85
C LYS A 18 -24.67 47.52 23.51
N GLN A 19 -24.11 48.51 24.21
CA GLN A 19 -22.74 48.98 23.99
C GLN A 19 -21.72 47.89 24.32
N GLN A 20 -21.89 47.19 25.45
CA GLN A 20 -21.06 46.06 25.85
C GLN A 20 -21.12 44.91 24.83
N TYR A 21 -22.31 44.58 24.35
CA TYR A 21 -22.51 43.56 23.32
C TYR A 21 -21.84 43.94 21.98
N GLN A 22 -21.93 45.20 21.57
CA GLN A 22 -21.26 45.70 20.36
C GLN A 22 -19.73 45.71 20.50
N ALA A 23 -19.20 46.14 21.64
CA ALA A 23 -17.77 46.11 21.93
C ALA A 23 -17.23 44.67 21.91
N HIS A 24 -17.96 43.75 22.53
CA HIS A 24 -17.61 42.32 22.53
C HIS A 24 -17.63 41.72 21.11
N ILE A 25 -18.64 42.03 20.28
CA ILE A 25 -18.68 41.58 18.88
C ILE A 25 -17.50 42.10 18.07
N ARG A 26 -17.18 43.39 18.22
CA ARG A 26 -16.08 44.02 17.49
C ARG A 26 -14.72 43.46 17.90
N GLY A 27 -14.56 43.07 19.16
CA GLY A 27 -13.35 42.43 19.68
C GLY A 27 -13.14 40.98 19.26
N LEU A 28 -14.17 40.29 18.77
CA LEU A 28 -14.06 38.91 18.30
C LEU A 28 -13.50 38.81 16.88
N ASN A 29 -12.76 37.73 16.62
CA ASN A 29 -12.32 37.32 15.28
C ASN A 29 -13.53 37.08 14.36
N ALA A 30 -13.35 37.22 13.04
CA ALA A 30 -14.40 37.06 12.05
C ALA A 30 -15.15 35.72 12.16
N TYR A 31 -14.41 34.63 12.41
CA TYR A 31 -14.98 33.30 12.62
C TYR A 31 -15.82 33.20 13.91
N ASP A 32 -15.30 33.71 15.02
CA ASP A 32 -16.00 33.67 16.32
C ASP A 32 -17.25 34.54 16.30
N ARG A 33 -17.17 35.69 15.63
CA ARG A 33 -18.30 36.59 15.39
C ARG A 33 -19.38 35.90 14.57
N HIS A 34 -19.01 35.21 13.49
CA HIS A 34 -19.95 34.45 12.66
C HIS A 34 -20.66 33.36 13.47
N ASN A 35 -19.90 32.56 14.23
CA ASN A 35 -20.47 31.52 15.09
C ASN A 35 -21.41 32.08 16.16
N LYS A 36 -21.08 33.24 16.73
CA LYS A 36 -21.94 33.92 17.69
C LYS A 36 -23.26 34.37 17.05
N PHE A 37 -23.21 34.96 15.85
CA PHE A 37 -24.43 35.36 15.14
C PHE A 37 -25.30 34.16 14.75
N LEU A 38 -24.71 33.05 14.32
CA LEU A 38 -25.47 31.82 14.05
C LEU A 38 -26.14 31.28 15.32
N LYS A 39 -25.44 31.26 16.45
CA LYS A 39 -26.00 30.82 17.74
C LYS A 39 -27.14 31.73 18.19
N ASP A 40 -26.95 33.05 18.13
CA ASP A 40 -27.96 34.03 18.50
C ASP A 40 -29.20 33.88 17.60
N TYR A 41 -29.02 33.73 16.29
CA TYR A 41 -30.12 33.49 15.34
C TYR A 41 -30.92 32.22 15.69
N VAL A 42 -30.24 31.11 15.96
CA VAL A 42 -30.88 29.85 16.37
C VAL A 42 -31.57 29.99 17.73
N ALA A 43 -31.02 30.76 18.68
CA ALA A 43 -31.64 30.97 19.98
C ALA A 43 -32.91 31.82 19.90
N PHE A 44 -32.97 32.83 19.02
CA PHE A 44 -34.12 33.73 18.88
C PHE A 44 -35.22 33.20 17.96
N TYR A 45 -34.83 32.48 16.89
CA TYR A 45 -35.76 32.05 15.84
C TYR A 45 -35.80 30.53 15.63
N GLY A 46 -34.91 29.77 16.24
CA GLY A 46 -34.89 28.32 16.14
C GLY A 46 -35.98 27.67 16.99
N THR A 47 -36.66 26.68 16.44
CA THR A 47 -37.60 25.84 17.18
C THR A 47 -36.83 24.88 18.09
N GLU A 48 -37.33 24.68 19.32
CA GLU A 48 -36.77 23.70 20.26
C GLU A 48 -36.89 22.29 19.65
N GLY A 49 -35.81 21.78 19.04
CA GLY A 49 -35.77 20.43 18.49
C GLY A 49 -35.06 20.27 17.14
N ALA A 50 -34.73 21.36 16.43
CA ALA A 50 -33.99 21.27 15.17
C ALA A 50 -32.49 20.99 15.42
N LYS A 51 -32.17 19.73 15.70
CA LYS A 51 -30.79 19.24 15.60
C LYS A 51 -30.43 19.24 14.12
N TYR A 52 -29.76 20.30 13.66
CA TYR A 52 -29.12 20.27 12.35
C TYR A 52 -27.99 19.25 12.42
N ASP A 53 -28.23 18.07 11.87
CA ASP A 53 -27.15 17.13 11.56
C ASP A 53 -26.21 17.84 10.60
N LYS A 54 -25.03 18.21 11.10
CA LYS A 54 -24.00 18.80 10.26
C LYS A 54 -23.66 17.74 9.21
N PRO A 55 -23.95 17.95 7.93
CA PRO A 55 -23.51 16.99 6.92
C PRO A 55 -21.99 16.84 7.07
N PRO A 56 -21.45 15.63 6.90
CA PRO A 56 -20.01 15.43 6.98
C PRO A 56 -19.36 16.31 5.92
N VAL A 57 -18.72 17.39 6.38
CA VAL A 57 -18.00 18.30 5.48
C VAL A 57 -16.82 17.52 4.94
N ARG A 58 -16.79 17.31 3.63
CA ARG A 58 -15.63 16.71 2.96
C ARG A 58 -14.49 17.72 3.01
N THR A 59 -13.42 17.37 3.68
CA THR A 59 -12.20 18.19 3.70
C THR A 59 -11.43 17.95 2.40
N ASP A 60 -10.64 18.92 1.95
CA ASP A 60 -9.69 18.75 0.84
C ASP A 60 -8.79 17.52 1.04
N GLN A 61 -8.39 17.24 2.29
CA GLN A 61 -7.62 16.06 2.64
C GLN A 61 -8.39 14.75 2.40
N ASP A 62 -9.71 14.74 2.64
CA ASP A 62 -10.55 13.55 2.43
C ASP A 62 -10.74 13.30 0.94
N ILE A 63 -10.89 14.36 0.16
CA ILE A 63 -10.94 14.32 -1.31
C ILE A 63 -9.63 13.76 -1.87
N LEU A 64 -8.49 14.24 -1.38
CA LEU A 64 -7.18 13.71 -1.75
C LEU A 64 -7.04 12.23 -1.40
N ARG A 65 -7.51 11.81 -0.23
CA ARG A 65 -7.47 10.39 0.17
C ARG A 65 -8.35 9.49 -0.70
N GLN A 66 -9.51 9.97 -1.12
CA GLN A 66 -10.45 9.22 -1.96
C GLN A 66 -9.97 9.15 -3.41
N GLY A 67 -9.45 10.25 -3.96
CA GLY A 67 -9.02 10.33 -5.35
C GLY A 67 -7.56 9.92 -5.59
N TYR A 68 -6.77 9.67 -4.55
CA TYR A 68 -5.36 9.30 -4.70
C TYR A 68 -5.23 7.99 -5.49
N ARG A 69 -4.45 8.06 -6.57
CA ARG A 69 -4.01 6.89 -7.32
C ARG A 69 -2.49 6.82 -7.33
N PHE A 70 -1.95 5.62 -7.19
CA PHE A 70 -0.50 5.40 -7.16
C PHE A 70 0.11 5.68 -8.54
N ILE A 71 -0.54 5.20 -9.60
CA ILE A 71 -0.25 5.53 -10.99
C ILE A 71 -1.56 6.03 -11.61
N ARG A 72 -1.52 7.24 -12.19
CA ARG A 72 -2.67 7.79 -12.93
C ARG A 72 -2.59 7.40 -14.40
N THR A 73 -3.70 6.97 -14.98
CA THR A 73 -3.86 6.80 -16.43
C THR A 73 -4.54 8.04 -17.03
N GLU A 74 -4.45 8.19 -18.35
CA GLU A 74 -5.07 9.34 -19.06
C GLU A 74 -6.60 9.36 -18.90
N GLU A 75 -7.23 8.19 -18.75
CA GLU A 75 -8.66 8.04 -18.49
C GLU A 75 -9.09 8.73 -17.18
N ASP A 76 -8.24 8.71 -16.16
CA ASP A 76 -8.51 9.33 -14.85
C ASP A 76 -8.42 10.85 -14.87
N ASP A 77 -7.72 11.38 -15.87
CA ASP A 77 -7.53 12.80 -16.07
C ASP A 77 -8.64 13.43 -16.92
N MET A 78 -9.57 12.62 -17.46
CA MET A 78 -10.71 13.09 -18.26
C MET A 78 -11.80 13.74 -17.40
N ASP A 79 -11.85 13.44 -16.10
CA ASP A 79 -12.88 13.96 -15.21
C ASP A 79 -12.65 15.45 -14.88
N THR A 80 -13.61 16.28 -15.27
CA THR A 80 -13.53 17.76 -15.15
C THR A 80 -13.84 18.28 -13.74
N SER A 81 -14.07 17.39 -12.76
CA SER A 81 -14.43 17.82 -11.40
C SER A 81 -13.30 18.59 -10.73
N TRP A 82 -13.64 19.60 -9.93
CA TRP A 82 -12.65 20.39 -9.20
C TRP A 82 -11.79 19.50 -8.26
N GLU A 83 -12.39 18.45 -7.71
CA GLU A 83 -11.78 17.44 -6.85
C GLU A 83 -10.65 16.71 -7.58
N GLN A 84 -10.92 16.25 -8.80
CA GLN A 84 -9.92 15.56 -9.62
C GLN A 84 -8.80 16.50 -10.06
N ARG A 85 -9.11 17.77 -10.33
CA ARG A 85 -8.09 18.80 -10.61
C ARG A 85 -7.17 19.05 -9.42
N LEU A 86 -7.70 19.04 -8.19
CA LEU A 86 -6.91 19.17 -6.97
C LEU A 86 -5.96 17.96 -6.81
N VAL A 87 -6.48 16.75 -6.98
CA VAL A 87 -5.69 15.52 -6.88
C VAL A 87 -4.62 15.46 -7.96
N LYS A 88 -4.94 15.86 -9.20
CA LYS A 88 -3.96 15.96 -10.31
C LYS A 88 -2.80 16.86 -9.96
N ARG A 89 -3.09 18.08 -9.51
CA ARG A 89 -2.07 19.04 -9.06
C ARG A 89 -1.20 18.48 -7.93
N TYR A 90 -1.76 17.66 -7.05
CA TYR A 90 -0.98 17.00 -6.00
C TYR A 90 -0.08 15.90 -6.58
N TYR A 91 -0.60 15.09 -7.51
CA TYR A 91 0.15 14.03 -8.19
C TYR A 91 1.33 14.56 -9.01
N ASP A 92 1.16 15.68 -9.69
CA ASP A 92 2.21 16.33 -10.49
C ASP A 92 3.35 16.85 -9.62
N LYS A 93 3.06 17.24 -8.37
CA LYS A 93 4.07 17.66 -7.40
C LYS A 93 4.89 16.50 -6.82
N LEU A 94 4.44 15.25 -6.97
CA LEU A 94 5.17 14.08 -6.47
C LEU A 94 6.31 13.71 -7.43
N PHE A 95 7.47 13.40 -6.83
CA PHE A 95 8.63 12.92 -7.56
C PHE A 95 8.58 11.39 -7.68
N LYS A 96 8.56 10.91 -8.93
CA LYS A 96 8.19 9.52 -9.29
C LYS A 96 9.38 8.65 -9.74
N GLU A 97 10.61 9.08 -9.49
CA GLU A 97 11.80 8.31 -9.86
C GLU A 97 12.14 7.20 -8.85
N TYR A 98 12.07 7.54 -7.56
CA TYR A 98 12.39 6.64 -6.46
C TYR A 98 11.27 6.66 -5.42
N CYS A 99 10.93 5.48 -4.90
CA CYS A 99 9.94 5.28 -3.85
C CYS A 99 10.57 5.30 -2.45
N ILE A 100 9.76 5.67 -1.46
CA ILE A 100 10.06 5.45 -0.04
C ILE A 100 9.30 4.22 0.44
N ALA A 101 10.00 3.36 1.18
CA ALA A 101 9.42 2.21 1.85
C ALA A 101 9.16 2.48 3.33
N ASP A 102 8.01 2.00 3.81
CA ASP A 102 7.77 1.74 5.21
C ASP A 102 7.94 0.24 5.46
N MET A 103 9.08 -0.11 6.06
CA MET A 103 9.44 -1.49 6.39
C MET A 103 9.10 -1.84 7.84
N SER A 104 8.33 -1.04 8.58
CA SER A 104 8.01 -1.30 10.00
C SER A 104 7.41 -2.70 10.24
N ARG A 105 6.63 -3.20 9.29
CA ARG A 105 5.93 -4.50 9.36
C ARG A 105 6.57 -5.59 8.47
N TYR A 106 7.86 -5.47 8.15
CA TYR A 106 8.58 -6.43 7.28
C TYR A 106 8.51 -7.88 7.75
N LYS A 107 8.47 -8.14 9.07
CA LYS A 107 8.34 -9.50 9.63
C LYS A 107 7.05 -10.20 9.21
N SER A 108 5.99 -9.43 8.99
CA SER A 108 4.70 -9.92 8.47
C SER A 108 4.64 -9.99 6.94
N GLY A 109 5.74 -9.64 6.25
CA GLY A 109 5.80 -9.55 4.80
C GLY A 109 5.07 -8.34 4.21
N LYS A 110 4.61 -7.41 5.05
CA LYS A 110 3.89 -6.21 4.62
C LYS A 110 4.85 -5.04 4.54
N ILE A 111 5.05 -4.51 3.34
CA ILE A 111 5.87 -3.33 3.06
C ILE A 111 4.98 -2.29 2.39
N GLY A 112 4.96 -1.07 2.93
CA GLY A 112 4.25 0.04 2.33
C GLY A 112 5.18 0.82 1.40
N LEU A 113 4.74 1.17 0.21
CA LEU A 113 5.49 2.02 -0.72
C LEU A 113 4.71 3.29 -1.00
N ARG A 114 5.42 4.40 -1.16
CA ARG A 114 4.86 5.68 -1.59
C ARG A 114 5.86 6.52 -2.37
N TRP A 115 5.35 7.42 -3.18
CA TRP A 115 6.16 8.44 -3.86
C TRP A 115 6.76 9.45 -2.88
N ARG A 116 7.86 10.07 -3.31
CA ARG A 116 8.58 11.08 -2.52
C ARG A 116 7.88 12.43 -2.59
N THR A 117 7.90 13.12 -1.46
CA THR A 117 7.48 14.52 -1.38
C THR A 117 8.65 15.46 -1.65
N GLU A 118 8.36 16.68 -2.07
CA GLU A 118 9.37 17.72 -2.34
C GLU A 118 10.38 17.89 -1.20
N LYS A 119 9.91 17.96 0.06
CA LYS A 119 10.77 18.08 1.23
C LYS A 119 11.77 16.92 1.36
N GLU A 120 11.34 15.71 1.01
CA GLU A 120 12.18 14.52 1.08
C GLU A 120 13.22 14.50 -0.04
N VAL A 121 12.84 14.97 -1.24
CA VAL A 121 13.76 15.11 -2.37
C VAL A 121 14.85 16.12 -2.05
N ILE A 122 14.48 17.29 -1.49
CA ILE A 122 15.45 18.29 -1.05
C ILE A 122 16.40 17.72 0.02
N SER A 123 15.88 16.89 0.93
CA SER A 123 16.72 16.20 1.93
C SER A 123 17.59 15.07 1.37
N GLY A 124 17.39 14.65 0.12
CA GLY A 124 18.09 13.53 -0.52
C GLY A 124 17.59 12.14 -0.10
N LYS A 125 16.41 12.03 0.55
CA LYS A 125 15.87 10.75 1.02
C LYS A 125 15.45 9.86 -0.15
N GLY A 126 15.84 8.59 -0.08
CA GLY A 126 15.62 7.62 -1.16
C GLY A 126 16.55 7.79 -2.36
N GLN A 127 17.56 8.66 -2.28
CA GLN A 127 18.61 8.80 -3.32
C GLN A 127 20.01 8.78 -2.70
N PHE A 128 20.29 9.74 -1.81
CA PHE A 128 21.55 9.83 -1.05
C PHE A 128 21.44 9.33 0.39
N ILE A 129 20.21 9.06 0.84
CA ILE A 129 19.87 8.50 2.14
C ILE A 129 18.95 7.32 1.89
N CYS A 130 19.04 6.30 2.73
CA CYS A 130 18.17 5.12 2.68
C CYS A 130 16.68 5.48 2.52
N GLY A 131 16.02 4.81 1.57
CA GLY A 131 14.61 5.00 1.25
C GLY A 131 13.64 4.44 2.28
N ASN A 132 14.12 3.87 3.40
CA ASN A 132 13.24 3.45 4.49
C ASN A 132 12.82 4.68 5.32
N LYS A 133 11.53 4.84 5.58
CA LYS A 133 10.94 5.96 6.34
C LYS A 133 11.63 6.19 7.69
N HIS A 134 12.00 5.12 8.38
CA HIS A 134 12.60 5.15 9.72
C HIS A 134 14.12 4.94 9.74
N CYS A 135 14.80 5.06 8.60
CA CYS A 135 16.25 4.92 8.49
C CYS A 135 16.86 6.19 7.89
N ASN A 136 18.03 6.58 8.39
CA ASN A 136 18.79 7.75 7.91
C ASN A 136 20.23 7.38 7.50
N GLU A 137 20.47 6.10 7.21
CA GLU A 137 21.78 5.60 6.77
C GLU A 137 22.14 6.15 5.40
N LYS A 138 23.40 6.53 5.20
CA LYS A 138 23.93 7.09 3.94
C LYS A 138 24.90 6.15 3.24
N ASP A 139 25.47 5.20 3.96
CA ASP A 139 26.53 4.35 3.46
C ASP A 139 26.00 3.07 2.79
N GLY A 140 26.67 2.63 1.72
CA GLY A 140 26.39 1.36 1.05
C GLY A 140 25.00 1.27 0.40
N LEU A 141 24.50 2.37 -0.14
CA LEU A 141 23.19 2.42 -0.78
C LEU A 141 23.18 1.63 -2.09
N ALA A 142 22.21 0.73 -2.24
CA ALA A 142 21.98 -0.03 -3.46
C ALA A 142 20.58 0.24 -4.01
N SER A 143 20.46 0.31 -5.33
CA SER A 143 19.18 0.44 -6.04
C SER A 143 18.57 -0.94 -6.27
N TYR A 144 17.31 -1.09 -5.88
CA TYR A 144 16.49 -2.28 -6.07
C TYR A 144 15.26 -1.94 -6.89
N GLU A 145 14.91 -2.83 -7.81
CA GLU A 145 13.65 -2.80 -8.52
C GLU A 145 12.69 -3.76 -7.83
N VAL A 146 11.58 -3.24 -7.33
CA VAL A 146 10.61 -3.97 -6.52
C VAL A 146 9.30 -4.04 -7.28
N ASN A 147 8.78 -5.26 -7.47
CA ASN A 147 7.42 -5.43 -7.98
C ASN A 147 6.42 -5.11 -6.86
N PHE A 148 5.76 -3.97 -6.97
CA PHE A 148 4.76 -3.51 -6.02
C PHE A 148 3.38 -3.93 -6.48
N SER A 149 2.79 -4.91 -5.79
CA SER A 149 1.39 -5.29 -5.93
C SER A 149 0.56 -4.52 -4.91
N TYR A 150 -0.47 -3.81 -5.37
CA TYR A 150 -1.35 -3.00 -4.53
C TYR A 150 -2.81 -3.09 -5.00
N LEU A 151 -3.72 -2.84 -4.06
CA LEU A 151 -5.16 -2.78 -4.33
C LEU A 151 -5.56 -1.32 -4.46
N GLU A 152 -6.18 -0.97 -5.59
CA GLU A 152 -6.66 0.37 -5.89
C GLU A 152 -8.07 0.26 -6.47
N ALA A 153 -9.04 0.96 -5.87
CA ALA A 153 -10.44 0.93 -6.30
C ALA A 153 -11.09 -0.48 -6.42
N GLY A 154 -10.57 -1.48 -5.70
CA GLY A 154 -11.06 -2.86 -5.75
C GLY A 154 -10.30 -3.77 -6.74
N GLU A 155 -9.39 -3.21 -7.54
CA GLU A 155 -8.58 -3.93 -8.52
C GLU A 155 -7.15 -4.12 -8.00
N SER A 156 -6.57 -5.30 -8.27
CA SER A 156 -5.16 -5.57 -7.99
C SER A 156 -4.29 -5.09 -9.15
N LYS A 157 -3.49 -4.05 -8.90
CA LYS A 157 -2.53 -3.51 -9.85
C LYS A 157 -1.11 -3.88 -9.44
N GLN A 158 -0.22 -3.94 -10.42
CA GLN A 158 1.21 -4.18 -10.21
C GLN A 158 2.03 -3.09 -10.87
N ALA A 159 3.11 -2.67 -10.21
CA ALA A 159 4.03 -1.67 -10.74
C ALA A 159 5.47 -1.99 -10.33
N LEU A 160 6.38 -1.93 -11.30
CA LEU A 160 7.80 -2.01 -11.00
C LEU A 160 8.30 -0.64 -10.55
N VAL A 161 8.77 -0.55 -9.31
CA VAL A 161 9.25 0.71 -8.72
C VAL A 161 10.69 0.60 -8.27
N LYS A 162 11.42 1.71 -8.42
CA LYS A 162 12.82 1.81 -8.00
C LYS A 162 12.92 2.27 -6.57
N LEU A 163 13.78 1.63 -5.80
CA LEU A 163 13.96 1.91 -4.37
C LEU A 163 15.44 1.82 -4.01
N ILE A 164 15.94 2.80 -3.26
CA ILE A 164 17.33 2.79 -2.80
C ILE A 164 17.36 2.46 -1.31
N THR A 165 18.12 1.44 -0.91
CA THR A 165 18.24 1.00 0.49
C THR A 165 19.66 0.68 0.89
N CYS A 166 19.96 0.88 2.18
CA CYS A 166 21.18 0.39 2.81
C CYS A 166 21.13 -1.15 3.00
N PRO A 167 22.26 -1.81 3.28
CA PRO A 167 22.33 -3.26 3.40
C PRO A 167 21.37 -3.82 4.46
N ALA A 168 21.28 -3.18 5.63
CA ALA A 168 20.37 -3.59 6.70
C ALA A 168 18.87 -3.48 6.31
N CYS A 169 18.51 -2.56 5.42
CA CYS A 169 17.13 -2.46 4.92
C CYS A 169 16.88 -3.38 3.71
N SER A 170 17.91 -3.71 2.93
CA SER A 170 17.83 -4.72 1.88
C SER A 170 17.49 -6.10 2.44
N GLU A 171 18.08 -6.48 3.57
CA GLU A 171 17.69 -7.72 4.27
C GLU A 171 16.22 -7.72 4.69
N LYS A 172 15.70 -6.58 5.17
CA LYS A 172 14.28 -6.44 5.54
C LYS A 172 13.36 -6.55 4.33
N LEU A 173 13.78 -6.01 3.18
CA LEU A 173 13.05 -6.10 1.92
C LEU A 173 12.91 -7.55 1.46
N HIS A 174 13.99 -8.34 1.57
CA HIS A 174 14.03 -9.73 1.12
C HIS A 174 13.70 -10.76 2.21
N TYR A 175 13.38 -10.31 3.42
CA TYR A 175 13.14 -11.15 4.59
C TYR A 175 12.18 -12.31 4.33
N LYS A 176 11.03 -12.04 3.70
CA LYS A 176 10.01 -13.06 3.41
C LYS A 176 10.53 -14.11 2.41
N LYS A 177 11.15 -13.66 1.32
CA LYS A 177 11.70 -14.54 0.27
C LYS A 177 12.84 -15.41 0.81
N GLN A 178 13.70 -14.85 1.66
CA GLN A 178 14.77 -15.61 2.32
C GLN A 178 14.21 -16.65 3.29
N LYS A 179 13.17 -16.29 4.06
CA LYS A 179 12.50 -17.22 4.98
C LYS A 179 11.82 -18.38 4.24
N GLU A 180 11.10 -18.10 3.16
CA GLU A 180 10.46 -19.12 2.32
C GLU A 180 11.50 -20.06 1.70
N LYS A 181 12.62 -19.52 1.20
CA LYS A 181 13.73 -20.31 0.66
C LYS A 181 14.35 -21.22 1.73
N ALA A 182 14.62 -20.70 2.92
CA ALA A 182 15.17 -21.49 4.03
C ALA A 182 14.23 -22.62 4.47
N GLU A 183 12.92 -22.37 4.47
CA GLU A 183 11.92 -23.38 4.78
C GLU A 183 11.81 -24.45 3.69
N ALA A 184 11.88 -24.06 2.42
CA ALA A 184 11.91 -24.98 1.28
C ALA A 184 13.15 -25.89 1.32
N GLU A 185 14.34 -25.33 1.54
CA GLU A 185 15.58 -26.10 1.68
C GLU A 185 15.53 -27.10 2.84
N LYS A 186 14.88 -26.74 3.95
CA LYS A 186 14.67 -27.65 5.07
C LYS A 186 13.74 -28.81 4.68
N ARG A 187 12.62 -28.51 4.02
CA ARG A 187 11.68 -29.54 3.52
C ARG A 187 12.35 -30.47 2.51
N GLU A 188 13.18 -29.95 1.61
CA GLU A 188 13.94 -30.77 0.66
C GLU A 188 14.94 -31.69 1.35
N LYS A 189 15.67 -31.20 2.35
CA LYS A 189 16.56 -32.03 3.17
C LYS A 189 15.81 -33.13 3.90
N ASP A 190 14.64 -32.82 4.48
CA ASP A 190 13.81 -33.81 5.17
C ASP A 190 13.31 -34.90 4.21
N VAL A 191 12.89 -34.52 2.99
CA VAL A 191 12.50 -35.47 1.93
C VAL A 191 13.69 -36.32 1.48
N PHE A 192 14.87 -35.71 1.30
CA PHE A 192 16.09 -36.44 0.93
C PHE A 192 16.49 -37.47 2.00
N HIS A 193 16.45 -37.08 3.29
CA HIS A 193 16.72 -37.99 4.40
C HIS A 193 15.69 -39.13 4.49
N LYS A 194 14.41 -38.85 4.25
CA LYS A 194 13.36 -39.89 4.23
C LYS A 194 13.55 -40.88 3.07
N ARG A 195 13.88 -40.38 1.87
CA ARG A 195 14.20 -41.25 0.72
C ARG A 195 15.42 -42.11 0.98
N LYS A 196 16.48 -41.55 1.59
CA LYS A 196 17.69 -42.31 1.95
C LYS A 196 17.40 -43.40 2.98
N ARG A 197 16.56 -43.13 3.99
CA ARG A 197 16.16 -44.15 4.98
C ARG A 197 15.37 -45.29 4.31
N ASN A 198 14.35 -44.98 3.51
CA ASN A 198 13.58 -45.99 2.78
C ASN A 198 14.43 -46.82 1.81
N ALA A 199 15.47 -46.25 1.20
CA ALA A 199 16.39 -46.98 0.33
C ALA A 199 17.29 -47.98 1.09
N VAL A 200 17.59 -47.71 2.36
CA VAL A 200 18.36 -48.63 3.22
C VAL A 200 17.45 -49.75 3.76
N ASP A 201 16.21 -49.43 4.18
CA ASP A 201 15.24 -50.42 4.64
C ASP A 201 14.86 -51.44 3.53
N HIS A 202 14.85 -51.02 2.26
CA HIS A 202 14.58 -51.94 1.13
C HIS A 202 15.77 -52.82 0.74
N ALA A 203 16.99 -52.49 1.18
CA ALA A 203 18.19 -53.28 0.91
C ALA A 203 18.44 -54.36 1.97
N ASP A 204 17.82 -54.25 3.16
CA ASP A 204 17.96 -55.21 4.27
C ASP A 204 16.96 -56.38 4.19
N HIS A 205 16.05 -56.37 3.20
CA HIS A 205 15.04 -57.43 2.98
C HIS A 205 15.27 -58.26 1.71
N SER A 206 16.47 -58.19 1.10
CA SER A 206 16.81 -58.94 -0.12
C SER A 206 17.97 -59.92 0.06
N ASP A 207 18.08 -60.59 1.21
CA ASP A 207 18.90 -61.79 1.36
C ASP A 207 17.97 -62.97 1.66
N GLU A 208 17.53 -63.64 0.60
CA GLU A 208 17.51 -65.11 0.48
C GLU A 208 17.15 -65.50 -0.97
N ASP A 209 18.08 -66.24 -1.56
CA ASP A 209 17.96 -67.05 -2.79
C ASP A 209 18.32 -66.41 -4.15
N ALA A 210 19.58 -66.60 -4.57
CA ALA A 210 19.90 -67.22 -5.86
C ALA A 210 21.42 -67.38 -6.03
N THR A 211 21.82 -68.63 -6.21
CA THR A 211 23.19 -69.06 -6.49
C THR A 211 23.61 -68.78 -7.95
N ASP A 212 24.91 -68.49 -8.10
CA ASP A 212 25.78 -68.84 -9.22
C ASP A 212 25.57 -68.21 -10.61
N LYS A 213 26.44 -67.26 -10.98
CA LYS A 213 27.60 -67.53 -11.85
C LYS A 213 28.38 -66.28 -12.21
N VAL A 214 29.70 -66.40 -12.03
CA VAL A 214 30.77 -65.49 -12.43
C VAL A 214 30.98 -65.56 -13.94
N GLU A 215 31.19 -64.42 -14.62
CA GLU A 215 32.33 -64.29 -15.54
C GLU A 215 32.72 -62.85 -15.88
N ARG A 216 34.04 -62.63 -15.88
CA ARG A 216 34.76 -61.38 -16.08
C ARG A 216 34.91 -61.08 -17.58
N LYS A 217 34.87 -59.81 -17.98
CA LYS A 217 35.87 -59.26 -18.92
C LYS A 217 35.97 -57.74 -18.90
N LYS A 218 37.18 -57.31 -19.24
CA LYS A 218 37.84 -56.02 -19.02
C LYS A 218 38.01 -55.32 -20.37
N GLY A 219 37.81 -54.00 -20.43
CA GLY A 219 38.53 -53.12 -21.36
C GLY A 219 37.72 -52.32 -22.40
N LYS A 220 37.78 -50.99 -22.23
CA LYS A 220 37.94 -49.89 -23.22
C LYS A 220 37.30 -50.04 -24.62
N ALA A 221 36.48 -49.06 -25.02
CA ALA A 221 36.87 -47.95 -25.90
C ALA A 221 35.66 -47.11 -26.36
N LEU A 222 35.93 -45.84 -26.68
CA LEU A 222 35.04 -44.88 -27.35
C LEU A 222 34.66 -45.34 -28.76
N SER A 223 33.42 -45.10 -29.18
CA SER A 223 33.04 -44.13 -30.24
C SER A 223 31.64 -44.40 -30.81
N SER A 224 30.93 -43.28 -31.04
CA SER A 224 29.86 -43.01 -32.01
C SER A 224 28.93 -44.13 -32.48
N SER A 225 27.63 -43.92 -32.33
CA SER A 225 26.67 -44.05 -33.43
C SER A 225 25.38 -43.31 -33.12
N VAL A 226 24.95 -42.56 -34.13
CA VAL A 226 23.70 -41.83 -34.30
C VAL A 226 22.50 -42.79 -34.18
N HIS A 227 21.46 -42.39 -33.45
CA HIS A 227 20.09 -42.73 -33.85
C HIS A 227 19.07 -41.72 -33.34
N GLU A 228 18.21 -41.30 -34.27
CA GLU A 228 17.04 -40.44 -34.13
C GLU A 228 16.16 -40.83 -32.95
N ASN A 229 15.70 -39.82 -32.21
CA ASN A 229 14.45 -39.91 -31.45
C ASN A 229 13.48 -38.85 -31.96
N LYS A 230 12.44 -39.35 -32.65
CA LYS A 230 11.16 -38.69 -32.89
C LYS A 230 10.59 -38.22 -31.56
N TYR A 231 10.45 -36.91 -31.38
CA TYR A 231 9.46 -36.36 -30.48
C TYR A 231 8.22 -36.01 -31.29
N LYS A 232 7.12 -36.68 -30.93
CA LYS A 232 5.78 -36.34 -31.39
C LYS A 232 5.38 -35.01 -30.75
N ASP A 233 5.02 -34.12 -31.65
CA ASP A 233 4.06 -33.05 -31.47
C ASP A 233 2.73 -33.64 -30.95
N ASP A 234 2.27 -33.17 -29.81
CA ASP A 234 0.88 -33.26 -29.39
C ASP A 234 0.57 -31.89 -28.74
N GLY A 235 0.25 -30.94 -29.62
CA GLY A 235 -0.31 -29.64 -29.28
C GLY A 235 -1.66 -29.83 -28.57
N ASP A 236 -1.76 -29.20 -27.40
CA ASP A 236 -2.98 -29.06 -26.63
C ASP A 236 -3.86 -27.98 -27.29
N ASP A 237 -4.48 -28.33 -28.42
CA ASP A 237 -5.57 -27.56 -29.03
C ASP A 237 -6.91 -28.03 -28.44
N ASN A 238 -7.18 -27.65 -27.20
CA ASN A 238 -8.52 -27.75 -26.62
C ASN A 238 -8.83 -26.60 -25.65
N LEU A 239 -8.85 -25.38 -26.18
CA LEU A 239 -9.43 -24.22 -25.48
C LEU A 239 -10.64 -23.60 -26.22
N ASP A 240 -10.89 -23.99 -27.48
CA ASP A 240 -11.97 -23.44 -28.31
C ASP A 240 -13.33 -24.15 -28.13
N SER A 241 -13.40 -25.25 -27.37
CA SER A 241 -14.69 -25.89 -27.03
C SER A 241 -15.41 -25.28 -25.81
N PHE A 242 -14.84 -24.23 -25.21
CA PHE A 242 -15.37 -23.62 -23.98
C PHE A 242 -16.23 -22.36 -24.19
N PHE A 243 -16.32 -21.82 -25.41
CA PHE A 243 -17.03 -20.55 -25.67
C PHE A 243 -18.25 -20.62 -26.60
N GLU A 244 -18.63 -21.79 -27.11
CA GLU A 244 -19.76 -21.90 -28.03
C GLU A 244 -21.06 -22.20 -27.27
N GLY A 245 -21.81 -21.15 -26.92
CA GLY A 245 -23.19 -21.29 -26.41
C GLY A 245 -23.71 -20.30 -25.36
N MET A 246 -23.00 -19.20 -25.06
CA MET A 246 -23.36 -18.32 -23.94
C MET A 246 -23.99 -16.97 -24.29
N PHE A 247 -24.64 -16.80 -25.45
CA PHE A 247 -25.54 -15.67 -25.69
C PHE A 247 -26.73 -16.07 -26.57
N PRO A 248 -27.98 -15.92 -26.08
CA PRO A 248 -29.20 -15.88 -26.90
C PRO A 248 -29.30 -14.62 -27.77
#